data_AF-A0A7V5CYB6-F1
#
_entry.id   AF-A0A7V5CYB6-F1
#
_cell.length_a   1.000
_cell.length_b   1.000
_cell.length_c   1.000
_cell.angle_alpha   90.00
_cell.angle_beta   90.00
_cell.angle_gamma   90.00
#
_symmetry.space_group_name_H-M   'P 1'
#
loop_
_entity.id
_entity.type
_entity.pdbx_description
1 polymer ?
#
loop_
_entity_poly.entity_id
_entity_poly.type
_entity_poly.pdbx_seq_one_letter_code
_entity_poly.pdbx_strand_id
1 'polypeptide(L)'
;MKRRAAEKIVLLILFVLVFAPTAVWLWQRWTMSIWHNGHGMFVPLIVAYLGYQTLKRHAFQQEESSAWGFLFFIPGLVFVIADNAIHTQLLSAVGLIFCIIGLVILLLGLKRARALAYPLIILFLMLPIPTAFIDRFVLLLRYISASGCAYIVGVTGLP
;
A
#
# COMPACT_ATOMS: atom_id res chain seq x y z
N MET A 1 21.19 17.79 19.30
CA MET A 1 20.97 17.39 17.89
C MET A 1 21.38 15.94 17.59
N LYS A 2 22.61 15.49 17.89
CA LYS A 2 23.09 14.12 17.57
C LYS A 2 22.20 12.97 18.09
N ARG A 3 21.68 13.06 19.33
CA ARG A 3 20.82 12.02 19.94
C ARG A 3 19.50 11.80 19.16
N ARG A 4 18.82 12.88 18.78
CA ARG A 4 17.57 12.81 17.98
C ARG A 4 17.80 12.25 16.58
N ALA A 5 18.97 12.48 15.98
CA ALA A 5 19.32 11.89 14.70
C ALA A 5 19.54 10.37 14.83
N ALA A 6 20.23 9.92 15.88
CA ALA A 6 20.42 8.50 16.16
C ALA A 6 19.08 7.78 16.38
N GLU A 7 18.16 8.36 17.14
CA GLU A 7 16.82 7.81 17.37
C GLU A 7 16.04 7.62 16.05
N LYS A 8 16.07 8.61 15.15
CA LYS A 8 15.44 8.52 13.83
C LYS A 8 16.06 7.42 12.96
N ILE A 9 17.38 7.27 13.01
CA ILE A 9 18.11 6.22 12.26
C ILE A 9 17.73 4.83 12.78
N VAL A 10 17.74 4.64 14.10
CA VAL A 10 17.34 3.36 14.72
C VAL A 10 15.90 3.01 14.36
N LEU A 11 14.99 3.98 14.41
CA LEU A 11 13.60 3.78 14.01
C LEU A 11 13.48 3.35 12.54
N LEU A 12 14.24 3.98 11.63
CA LEU A 12 14.24 3.62 10.22
C LEU A 12 14.81 2.21 9.98
N ILE A 13 15.89 1.85 10.69
CA ILE A 13 16.48 0.51 10.63
C ILE A 13 15.47 -0.54 11.10
N LEU A 14 14.84 -0.32 12.26
CA LEU A 14 13.81 -1.22 12.79
C LEU A 14 12.63 -1.36 11.83
N PHE A 15 12.18 -0.26 11.24
CA PHE A 15 11.13 -0.28 10.23
C PHE A 15 11.52 -1.15 9.02
N VAL A 16 12.73 -0.98 8.49
CA VAL A 16 13.22 -1.80 7.36
C VAL A 16 13.30 -3.27 7.76
N LEU A 17 13.79 -3.59 8.96
CA LEU A 17 13.89 -4.97 9.43
C LEU A 17 12.52 -5.64 9.58
N VAL A 18 11.54 -4.94 10.15
CA VAL A 18 10.17 -5.46 10.34
C VAL A 18 9.48 -5.72 9.00
N PHE A 19 9.64 -4.81 8.03
CA PHE A 19 8.94 -4.88 6.75
C PHE A 19 9.74 -5.51 5.62
N ALA A 20 10.99 -5.95 5.85
CA ALA A 20 11.80 -6.63 4.84
C ALA A 20 11.10 -7.87 4.25
N PRO A 21 10.49 -8.78 5.03
CA PRO A 21 9.76 -9.93 4.48
C PRO A 21 8.57 -9.49 3.60
N THR A 22 7.82 -8.48 4.04
CA THR A 22 6.69 -7.92 3.31
C THR A 22 7.13 -7.25 2.01
N ALA A 23 8.26 -6.55 2.01
CA ALA A 23 8.83 -5.94 0.80
C ALA A 23 9.28 -6.99 -0.22
N VAL A 24 9.93 -8.07 0.24
CA VAL A 24 10.30 -9.22 -0.61
C VAL A 24 9.04 -9.88 -1.19
N TRP A 25 8.02 -10.09 -0.37
CA TRP A 25 6.75 -10.64 -0.81
C TRP A 25 6.05 -9.74 -1.85
N LEU A 26 5.99 -8.43 -1.60
CA LEU A 26 5.44 -7.46 -2.56
C LEU A 26 6.19 -7.50 -3.89
N TRP A 27 7.53 -7.52 -3.84
CA TRP A 27 8.36 -7.64 -5.03
C TRP A 27 8.00 -8.89 -5.83
N GLN A 28 7.97 -10.06 -5.18
CA GLN A 28 7.57 -11.32 -5.82
C GLN A 28 6.18 -11.24 -6.44
N ARG A 29 5.21 -10.60 -5.76
CA ARG A 29 3.83 -10.43 -6.27
C ARG A 29 3.77 -9.50 -7.47
N TRP A 30 4.52 -8.41 -7.49
CA TRP A 30 4.58 -7.49 -8.62
C TRP A 30 5.27 -8.12 -9.83
N THR A 31 6.29 -8.94 -9.62
CA THR A 31 7.08 -9.56 -10.70
C THR A 31 6.55 -10.92 -11.15
N MET A 32 5.56 -11.49 -10.47
CA MET A 32 4.99 -12.81 -10.81
C MET A 32 4.44 -12.86 -12.23
N SER A 33 3.79 -11.79 -12.68
CA SER A 33 3.26 -11.66 -14.04
C SER A 33 2.91 -10.20 -14.32
N ILE A 34 3.24 -9.71 -15.52
CA ILE A 34 2.86 -8.37 -15.98
C ILE A 34 1.33 -8.16 -15.99
N TRP A 35 0.55 -9.24 -16.10
CA TRP A 35 -0.91 -9.20 -16.19
C TRP A 35 -1.64 -9.15 -14.84
N HIS A 36 -0.95 -9.39 -13.73
CA HIS A 36 -1.60 -9.50 -12.42
C HIS A 36 -1.39 -8.25 -11.56
N ASN A 37 -0.13 -7.90 -11.25
CA ASN A 37 0.18 -6.80 -10.33
C ASN A 37 1.44 -6.01 -10.76
N GLY A 38 1.81 -6.07 -12.05
CA GLY A 38 3.03 -5.43 -12.56
C GLY A 38 3.07 -3.91 -12.34
N HIS A 39 1.92 -3.24 -12.27
CA HIS A 39 1.84 -1.82 -11.96
C HIS A 39 2.37 -1.47 -10.55
N GLY A 40 2.25 -2.39 -9.59
CA GLY A 40 2.59 -2.15 -8.19
C GLY A 40 4.06 -1.81 -7.97
N MET A 41 4.97 -2.28 -8.83
CA MET A 41 6.40 -1.96 -8.73
C MET A 41 6.72 -0.48 -8.98
N PHE A 42 5.90 0.20 -9.79
CA PHE A 42 6.11 1.60 -10.14
C PHE A 42 5.52 2.56 -9.10
N VAL A 43 4.54 2.08 -8.31
CA VAL A 43 3.84 2.90 -7.32
C VAL A 43 4.80 3.49 -6.28
N PRO A 44 5.70 2.73 -5.61
CA PRO A 44 6.66 3.30 -4.66
C PRO A 44 7.55 4.39 -5.28
N LEU A 45 7.99 4.20 -6.52
CA LEU A 45 8.83 5.17 -7.25
C LEU A 45 8.07 6.46 -7.53
N ILE A 46 6.84 6.34 -8.00
CA ILE A 46 5.95 7.49 -8.26
C ILE A 46 5.67 8.25 -6.96
N VAL A 47 5.34 7.54 -5.87
CA VAL A 47 5.08 8.16 -4.57
C VAL A 47 6.31 8.89 -4.03
N ALA A 48 7.50 8.29 -4.14
CA ALA A 48 8.74 8.93 -3.72
C ALA A 48 9.01 10.21 -4.52
N TYR A 49 8.84 10.17 -5.85
CA TYR A 49 9.01 11.34 -6.71
C TYR A 49 8.00 12.45 -6.41
N LEU A 50 6.70 12.11 -6.31
CA LEU A 50 5.65 13.07 -5.98
C LEU A 50 5.86 13.65 -4.59
N GLY A 51 6.24 12.83 -3.61
CA GLY A 51 6.54 13.26 -2.25
C GLY A 51 7.71 14.24 -2.22
N TYR A 52 8.80 13.93 -2.91
CA TYR A 52 9.95 14.83 -3.06
C TYR A 52 9.54 16.17 -3.69
N GLN A 53 8.79 16.13 -4.79
CA GLN A 53 8.34 17.33 -5.49
C GLN A 53 7.44 18.19 -4.61
N THR A 54 6.50 17.58 -3.90
CA THR A 54 5.60 18.26 -2.95
C THR A 54 6.38 18.94 -1.84
N LEU A 55 7.33 18.24 -1.23
CA LEU A 55 8.15 18.82 -0.16
C LEU A 55 9.06 19.94 -0.66
N LYS A 56 9.58 19.85 -1.89
CA LYS A 56 10.41 20.89 -2.50
C LYS A 56 9.62 22.16 -2.85
N ARG A 57 8.37 22.01 -3.30
CA ARG A 57 7.49 23.14 -3.70
C ARG A 57 7.04 23.97 -2.50
N HIS A 58 6.97 23.38 -1.32
CA HIS A 58 6.50 24.06 -0.11
C HIS A 58 7.70 24.49 0.73
N ALA A 59 7.85 25.79 0.98
CA ALA A 59 8.89 26.33 1.86
C ALA A 59 8.55 26.10 3.34
N PHE A 60 8.63 24.85 3.80
CA PHE A 60 8.42 24.52 5.21
C PHE A 60 9.60 25.02 6.06
N GLN A 61 9.42 26.12 6.77
CA GLN A 61 10.50 26.80 7.48
C GLN A 61 10.89 26.16 8.83
N GLN A 62 10.02 25.35 9.43
CA GLN A 62 10.28 24.70 10.73
C GLN A 62 10.16 23.17 10.62
N GLU A 63 11.05 22.46 11.31
CA GLU A 63 10.88 21.04 11.58
C GLU A 63 9.69 20.85 12.52
N GLU A 64 8.72 20.03 12.10
CA GLU A 64 7.57 19.65 12.90
C GLU A 64 7.60 18.14 13.13
N SER A 65 7.11 17.71 14.28
CA SER A 65 6.86 16.31 14.63
C SER A 65 5.51 16.23 15.32
N SER A 66 4.73 15.17 15.08
CA SER A 66 3.41 15.05 15.68
C SER A 66 3.15 13.64 16.20
N ALA A 67 2.85 13.53 17.50
CA ALA A 67 2.48 12.27 18.14
C ALA A 67 1.20 11.66 17.56
N TRP A 68 0.38 12.43 16.84
CA TRP A 68 -0.77 11.92 16.08
C TRP A 68 -0.41 10.82 15.08
N GLY A 69 0.86 10.73 14.65
CA GLY A 69 1.28 9.65 13.78
C GLY A 69 1.23 8.27 14.45
N PHE A 70 1.24 8.19 15.79
CA PHE A 70 1.02 6.92 16.50
C PHE A 70 -0.36 6.32 16.22
N LEU A 71 -1.37 7.16 15.92
CA LEU A 71 -2.72 6.71 15.55
C LEU A 71 -2.71 5.82 14.30
N PHE A 72 -1.76 6.02 13.38
CA PHE A 72 -1.61 5.19 12.19
C PHE A 72 -0.51 4.14 12.35
N PHE A 73 0.59 4.51 13.03
CA PHE A 73 1.74 3.63 13.20
C PHE A 73 1.41 2.40 14.06
N ILE A 74 0.70 2.56 15.17
CA ILE A 74 0.37 1.45 16.08
C ILE A 74 -0.55 0.44 15.39
N PRO A 75 -1.68 0.82 14.76
CA PRO A 75 -2.50 -0.13 14.00
C PRO A 75 -1.72 -0.82 12.88
N GLY A 76 -0.81 -0.12 12.20
CA GLY A 76 0.05 -0.73 11.18
C GLY A 76 0.91 -1.86 11.74
N LEU A 77 1.50 -1.68 12.93
CA LEU A 77 2.23 -2.75 13.62
C LEU A 77 1.31 -3.90 14.05
N VAL A 78 0.11 -3.59 14.54
CA VAL A 78 -0.89 -4.61 14.88
C VAL A 78 -1.26 -5.45 13.66
N PHE A 79 -1.36 -4.85 12.47
CA PHE A 79 -1.61 -5.59 11.23
C PHE A 79 -0.48 -6.55 10.87
N VAL A 80 0.78 -6.17 11.06
CA VAL A 80 1.93 -7.08 10.84
C VAL A 80 1.88 -8.25 11.81
N ILE A 81 1.59 -7.99 13.09
CA ILE A 81 1.47 -9.04 14.11
C ILE A 81 0.30 -9.97 13.79
N ALA A 82 -0.86 -9.41 13.42
CA ALA A 82 -2.04 -10.19 13.06
C ALA A 82 -1.82 -11.03 11.80
N ASP A 83 -1.13 -10.49 10.80
CA ASP A 83 -0.79 -11.22 9.58
C ASP A 83 0.13 -12.41 9.85
N ASN A 84 0.98 -12.34 10.88
CA ASN A 84 1.79 -13.48 11.30
C ASN A 84 0.94 -14.69 11.77
N ALA A 85 -0.33 -14.49 12.14
CA ALA A 85 -1.25 -15.58 12.46
C ALA A 85 -1.99 -16.13 11.23
N ILE A 86 -2.18 -15.32 10.18
CA ILE A 86 -2.99 -15.67 8.99
C ILE A 86 -2.08 -16.06 7.80
N HIS A 87 -0.79 -15.69 7.86
CA HIS A 87 0.25 -15.98 6.86
C HIS A 87 -0.07 -15.49 5.44
N THR A 88 -0.73 -14.34 5.31
CA THR A 88 -1.13 -13.81 3.98
C THR A 88 -0.11 -12.87 3.36
N GLN A 89 0.68 -12.16 4.18
CA GLN A 89 1.54 -11.02 3.82
C GLN A 89 0.80 -9.80 3.25
N LEU A 90 -0.45 -9.96 2.82
CA LEU A 90 -1.31 -8.86 2.37
C LEU A 90 -1.67 -7.92 3.52
N LEU A 91 -2.03 -8.46 4.69
CA LEU A 91 -2.36 -7.64 5.85
C LEU A 91 -1.12 -6.91 6.37
N SER A 92 0.06 -7.54 6.32
CA SER A 92 1.34 -6.88 6.57
C SER A 92 1.62 -5.75 5.57
N ALA A 93 1.28 -5.91 4.29
CA ALA A 93 1.43 -4.86 3.28
C ALA A 93 0.48 -3.66 3.52
N VAL A 94 -0.73 -3.90 4.03
CA VAL A 94 -1.61 -2.82 4.53
C VAL A 94 -0.96 -2.14 5.73
N GLY A 95 -0.42 -2.93 6.67
CA GLY A 95 0.34 -2.44 7.82
C GLY A 95 1.52 -1.55 7.44
N LEU A 96 2.25 -1.91 6.38
CA LEU A 96 3.35 -1.13 5.83
C LEU A 96 2.90 0.29 5.46
N ILE A 97 1.78 0.42 4.73
CA ILE A 97 1.24 1.72 4.32
C ILE A 97 0.85 2.56 5.54
N PHE A 98 0.16 1.94 6.51
CA PHE A 98 -0.23 2.60 7.76
C PHE A 98 0.99 3.09 8.54
N CYS A 99 2.03 2.27 8.65
CA CYS A 99 3.29 2.66 9.29
C CYS A 99 4.01 3.77 8.52
N ILE A 100 4.01 3.77 7.18
CA ILE A 100 4.57 4.88 6.38
C ILE A 100 3.83 6.18 6.67
N ILE A 101 2.50 6.18 6.65
CA ILE A 101 1.68 7.35 6.98
C ILE A 101 1.98 7.84 8.41
N GLY A 102 2.03 6.90 9.36
CA GLY A 102 2.37 7.20 10.75
C GLY A 102 3.76 7.81 10.92
N LEU A 103 4.78 7.25 10.25
CA LEU A 103 6.15 7.78 10.24
C LEU A 103 6.22 9.16 9.60
N VAL A 104 5.51 9.41 8.51
CA VAL A 104 5.44 10.73 7.89
C VAL A 104 4.87 11.75 8.88
N ILE A 105 3.78 11.44 9.59
CA ILE A 105 3.22 12.36 10.59
C ILE A 105 4.15 12.52 11.82
N LEU A 106 4.77 11.43 12.29
CA LEU A 106 5.70 11.46 13.43
C LEU A 106 6.96 12.29 13.12
N LEU A 107 7.52 12.15 11.93
CA LEU A 107 8.81 12.74 11.56
C LEU A 107 8.71 14.10 10.87
N LEU A 108 7.63 14.35 10.13
CA LEU A 108 7.43 15.57 9.32
C LEU A 108 6.29 16.45 9.84
N GLY A 109 5.48 15.96 10.79
CA GLY A 109 4.36 16.69 11.36
C GLY A 109 3.11 16.70 10.47
N LEU A 110 2.01 17.20 11.03
CA LEU A 110 0.69 17.10 10.41
C LEU A 110 0.56 18.00 9.17
N LYS A 111 1.23 19.17 9.14
CA LYS A 111 1.15 20.09 7.99
C LYS A 111 1.77 19.47 6.73
N ARG A 112 2.98 18.90 6.86
CA ARG A 112 3.66 18.22 5.74
C ARG A 112 2.95 16.94 5.35
N ALA A 113 2.44 16.18 6.32
CA ALA A 113 1.64 14.99 6.04
C ALA A 113 0.37 15.30 5.22
N ARG A 114 -0.31 16.42 5.51
CA ARG A 114 -1.46 16.89 4.71
C ARG A 114 -1.07 17.24 3.28
N ALA A 115 0.05 17.94 3.08
CA ALA A 115 0.56 18.22 1.74
C ALA A 115 0.90 16.92 0.99
N LEU A 116 1.40 15.91 1.72
CA LEU A 116 1.72 14.57 1.20
C LEU A 116 0.51 13.62 1.11
N ALA A 117 -0.72 14.07 1.42
CA ALA A 117 -1.89 13.18 1.44
C ALA A 117 -2.10 12.48 0.08
N TYR A 118 -1.93 13.20 -1.03
CA TYR A 118 -2.07 12.62 -2.37
C TYR A 118 -1.04 11.52 -2.66
N PRO A 119 0.29 11.74 -2.50
CA PRO A 119 1.28 10.66 -2.60
C PRO A 119 0.99 9.48 -1.66
N LEU A 120 0.57 9.75 -0.43
CA LEU A 120 0.32 8.69 0.56
C LEU A 120 -0.90 7.84 0.23
N ILE A 121 -1.96 8.41 -0.34
CA ILE A 121 -3.14 7.66 -0.81
C ILE A 121 -2.76 6.77 -1.99
N ILE A 122 -1.88 7.23 -2.89
CA ILE A 122 -1.43 6.43 -4.03
C ILE A 122 -0.69 5.15 -3.59
N LEU A 123 -0.06 5.12 -2.41
CA LEU A 123 0.59 3.90 -1.90
C LEU A 123 -0.36 2.70 -1.83
N PHE A 124 -1.67 2.90 -1.62
CA PHE A 124 -2.63 1.81 -1.61
C PHE A 124 -2.72 1.08 -2.95
N LEU A 125 -2.38 1.74 -4.06
CA LEU A 125 -2.35 1.12 -5.39
C LEU A 125 -1.19 0.13 -5.58
N MET A 126 -0.26 0.03 -4.61
CA MET A 126 0.79 -0.98 -4.65
C MET A 126 0.30 -2.34 -4.11
N LEU A 127 -0.83 -2.38 -3.41
CA LEU A 127 -1.34 -3.60 -2.80
C LEU A 127 -1.78 -4.58 -3.89
N PRO A 128 -1.28 -5.82 -3.88
CA PRO A 128 -1.72 -6.82 -4.84
C PRO A 128 -3.18 -7.19 -4.56
N ILE A 129 -3.95 -7.37 -5.64
CA ILE A 129 -5.35 -7.74 -5.51
C ILE A 129 -5.45 -9.18 -4.98
N PRO A 130 -6.28 -9.46 -3.94
CA PRO A 130 -6.48 -10.81 -3.46
C PRO A 130 -6.99 -11.74 -4.57
N THR A 131 -6.30 -12.86 -4.82
CA THR A 131 -6.67 -13.81 -5.87
C THR A 131 -8.09 -14.35 -5.68
N ALA A 132 -8.47 -14.65 -4.43
CA ALA A 132 -9.82 -15.10 -4.10
C ALA A 132 -10.92 -14.09 -4.50
N PHE A 133 -10.60 -12.80 -4.52
CA PHE A 133 -11.54 -11.77 -5.00
C PHE A 133 -11.64 -11.79 -6.52
N ILE A 134 -10.49 -11.85 -7.22
CA ILE A 134 -10.44 -11.97 -8.69
C ILE A 134 -11.20 -13.21 -9.16
N ASP A 135 -10.95 -14.38 -8.54
CA ASP A 135 -11.56 -15.65 -8.97
C ASP A 135 -13.09 -15.60 -8.87
N ARG A 136 -13.62 -15.05 -7.77
CA ARG A 136 -15.06 -14.85 -7.59
C ARG A 136 -15.65 -13.88 -8.61
N PHE A 137 -14.94 -12.80 -8.90
CA PHE A 137 -15.38 -11.80 -9.87
C PHE A 137 -15.39 -12.36 -11.30
N VAL A 138 -14.34 -13.08 -11.68
CA VAL A 138 -14.25 -13.78 -12.97
C VAL A 138 -15.37 -14.82 -13.09
N LEU A 139 -15.66 -15.58 -12.03
CA LEU A 139 -16.75 -16.55 -12.03
C LEU A 139 -18.12 -15.88 -12.23
N LEU A 140 -18.37 -14.76 -11.53
CA LEU A 140 -19.59 -13.98 -11.69
C LEU A 140 -19.75 -13.48 -13.12
N LEU A 141 -18.69 -12.92 -13.72
CA LEU A 141 -18.70 -12.46 -15.10
C LEU A 141 -18.92 -13.60 -16.09
N ARG A 142 -18.31 -14.76 -15.86
CA ARG A 142 -18.54 -15.96 -16.68
C ARG A 142 -19.99 -16.42 -16.62
N TYR A 143 -20.60 -16.40 -15.43
CA TYR A 143 -22.02 -16.74 -15.28
C TYR A 143 -22.93 -15.76 -16.03
N ILE A 144 -22.68 -14.45 -15.90
CA ILE A 144 -23.44 -13.42 -16.62
C ILE A 144 -23.29 -13.61 -18.14
N SER A 145 -22.06 -13.87 -18.60
CA SER A 145 -21.80 -14.12 -20.02
C SER A 145 -22.50 -15.39 -20.52
N ALA A 146 -22.40 -16.50 -19.78
CA ALA A 146 -23.00 -17.78 -20.18
C ALA A 146 -24.53 -17.71 -20.20
N SER A 147 -25.13 -17.08 -19.19
CA SER A 147 -26.59 -16.89 -19.13
C SER A 147 -27.09 -15.91 -20.21
N GLY A 148 -26.35 -14.83 -20.47
CA GLY A 148 -26.64 -13.90 -21.56
C GLY A 148 -26.55 -14.58 -22.93
N CYS A 149 -25.50 -15.37 -23.18
CA CYS A 149 -25.36 -16.14 -24.41
C CYS A 149 -26.50 -17.16 -24.57
N ALA A 150 -26.82 -17.92 -23.52
CA ALA A 150 -27.92 -18.89 -23.54
C ALA A 150 -29.28 -18.22 -23.82
N TYR A 151 -29.52 -17.04 -23.26
CA TYR A 151 -30.73 -16.27 -23.54
C TYR A 151 -30.80 -15.82 -25.00
N ILE A 152 -29.71 -15.24 -25.54
CA ILE A 152 -29.66 -14.79 -26.94
C ILE A 152 -29.83 -15.97 -27.91
N VAL A 153 -29.15 -17.08 -27.65
CA VAL A 153 -29.29 -18.33 -28.43
C VAL A 153 -30.74 -18.84 -28.38
N GLY A 154 -31.34 -18.88 -27.19
CA GLY A 154 -32.73 -19.32 -27.02
C GLY A 154 -33.75 -18.44 -27.76
N VAL A 155 -33.50 -17.13 -27.86
CA VAL A 155 -34.37 -16.20 -28.59
C VAL A 155 -34.14 -16.23 -30.10
N THR A 156 -32.90 -16.42 -30.55
CA THR A 156 -32.54 -16.38 -31.98
C THR A 156 -32.66 -17.73 -32.68
N GLY A 157 -32.75 -18.83 -31.94
CA GLY A 157 -32.89 -20.19 -32.50
C GLY A 157 -31.65 -20.65 -33.28
N LEU A 158 -30.52 -19.94 -33.15
CA LEU A 158 -29.23 -20.36 -33.69
C LEU A 158 -28.72 -21.54 -32.83
N PRO A 159 -28.25 -22.65 -33.43
CA PRO A 159 -27.70 -23.78 -32.68
C PRO A 159 -26.43 -23.41 -31.89
#